data_AF-A0A9L0RL39-F1
#
_entry.id   AF-A0A9L0RL39-F1
#
_cell.length_a   1.000
_cell.length_b   1.000
_cell.length_c   1.000
_cell.angle_alpha   90.00
_cell.angle_beta   90.00
_cell.angle_gamma   90.00
#
_symmetry.space_group_name_H-M   'P 1'
#
loop_
_entity.id
_entity.type
_entity.pdbx_description
1 polymer ?
#
loop_
_entity_poly.entity_id
_entity_poly.type
_entity_poly.pdbx_seq_one_letter_code
_entity_poly.pdbx_strand_id
1 'polypeptide(L)'
;MKTSRRGRALLAVALNLLALLFATTAFLTTHWCQGTQRVPKPGCGQGGRANCPNSGANATANGTAAAAAATAAAGNGPPGGALYSWETGDDRFLLRNFHTGIWYSCEEELGGLGETCRSFIDLAPASEKGVLWLSVVSEVLYILLLVVGFSLMCLELFQSSNVIDGLKLNAFAAVFTVLSGLLGMVAHMMYTQVFQVTVSLGPEDWRPHSWDYGWSFCLAWGSFTCCMAASVTTLNSYTKTVIEFRHKRKVFEQGYREEPTFIDPEAIKYFRERAEAPYRDQGGAQHEAWRKRIPGGEAMRTGDLGWIWESARR
;
A
#
# COMPACT_ATOMS: atom_id res chain seq x y z
N MET A 1 8.92 -11.91 24.33
CA MET A 1 8.51 -10.49 24.47
C MET A 1 7.00 -10.40 24.25
N LYS A 2 6.24 -9.91 25.23
CA LYS A 2 4.76 -9.84 25.17
C LYS A 2 4.38 -8.55 24.44
N THR A 3 4.03 -8.60 23.16
CA THR A 3 3.63 -7.41 22.39
C THR A 3 2.30 -6.85 22.92
N SER A 4 2.34 -5.63 23.46
CA SER A 4 1.16 -4.92 23.97
C SER A 4 0.11 -4.71 22.86
N ARG A 5 -1.18 -4.61 23.23
CA ARG A 5 -2.29 -4.31 22.30
C ARG A 5 -1.99 -3.05 21.47
N ARG A 6 -1.46 -2.00 22.12
CA ARG A 6 -1.03 -0.76 21.45
C ARG A 6 0.11 -0.97 20.47
N GLY A 7 1.08 -1.83 20.79
CA GLY A 7 2.19 -2.15 19.89
C GLY A 7 1.73 -2.82 18.59
N ARG A 8 0.71 -3.70 18.66
CA ARG A 8 0.13 -4.33 17.47
C ARG A 8 -0.66 -3.35 16.60
N ALA A 9 -1.42 -2.45 17.23
CA ALA A 9 -2.15 -1.41 16.51
C ALA A 9 -1.19 -0.41 15.81
N LEU A 10 -0.15 0.05 16.52
CA LEU A 10 0.88 0.92 15.93
C LEU A 10 1.62 0.24 14.79
N LEU A 11 1.94 -1.05 14.93
CA LEU A 11 2.56 -1.82 13.85
C LEU A 11 1.67 -1.88 12.61
N ALA A 12 0.37 -2.16 12.77
CA ALA A 12 -0.58 -2.20 11.66
C ALA A 12 -0.67 -0.84 10.94
N VAL A 13 -0.75 0.26 11.72
CA VAL A 13 -0.82 1.63 11.18
C VAL A 13 0.47 1.99 10.45
N ALA A 14 1.63 1.68 11.02
CA ALA A 14 2.92 1.94 10.39
C ALA A 14 3.09 1.15 9.07
N LEU A 15 2.72 -0.13 9.06
CA LEU A 15 2.75 -0.96 7.85
C LEU A 15 1.80 -0.42 6.77
N ASN A 16 0.62 0.07 7.16
CA ASN A 16 -0.34 0.62 6.21
C ASN A 16 0.12 1.98 5.64
N LEU A 17 0.74 2.82 6.47
CA LEU A 17 1.37 4.06 6.02
C LEU A 17 2.52 3.79 5.03
N LEU A 18 3.38 2.82 5.34
CA LEU A 18 4.45 2.42 4.42
C LEU A 18 3.90 1.89 3.10
N ALA A 19 2.85 1.06 3.15
CA ALA A 19 2.16 0.61 1.95
C ALA A 19 1.63 1.80 1.14
N LEU A 20 0.93 2.74 1.77
CA LEU A 20 0.40 3.91 1.08
C LEU A 20 1.49 4.72 0.39
N LEU A 21 2.59 5.02 1.08
CA LEU A 21 3.71 5.78 0.52
C LEU A 21 4.34 5.05 -0.67
N PHE A 22 4.56 3.74 -0.57
CA PHE A 22 5.13 2.95 -1.64
C PHE A 22 4.18 2.82 -2.84
N ALA A 23 2.89 2.58 -2.62
CA ALA A 23 1.87 2.54 -3.67
C ALA A 23 1.77 3.88 -4.41
N THR A 24 1.68 5.00 -3.69
CA THR A 24 1.57 6.33 -4.33
C THR A 24 2.84 6.68 -5.10
N THR A 25 4.01 6.34 -4.56
CA THR A 25 5.28 6.60 -5.24
C THR A 25 5.39 5.75 -6.50
N ALA A 26 5.07 4.45 -6.41
CA ALA A 26 5.04 3.56 -7.55
C ALA A 26 4.02 4.01 -8.59
N PHE A 27 2.86 4.51 -8.21
CA PHE A 27 1.84 4.91 -9.18
C PHE A 27 2.21 6.16 -10.00
N LEU A 28 2.93 7.11 -9.41
CA LEU A 28 3.25 8.40 -10.03
C LEU A 28 4.56 8.41 -10.81
N THR A 29 5.49 7.55 -10.46
CA THR A 29 6.82 7.47 -11.07
C THR A 29 6.80 6.84 -12.46
N THR A 30 7.81 7.18 -13.26
CA THR A 30 8.05 6.69 -14.61
C THR A 30 9.10 5.59 -14.68
N HIS A 31 9.47 4.99 -13.54
CA HIS A 31 10.53 3.98 -13.44
C HIS A 31 10.02 2.59 -13.03
N TRP A 32 8.90 2.15 -13.59
CA TRP A 32 8.43 0.77 -13.42
C TRP A 32 9.33 -0.22 -14.13
N CYS A 33 9.75 0.13 -15.34
CA CYS A 33 10.72 -0.63 -16.12
C CYS A 33 11.74 0.34 -16.70
N GLN A 34 12.97 -0.14 -16.86
CA GLN A 34 14.07 0.60 -17.48
C GLN A 34 14.74 -0.32 -18.48
N GLY A 35 15.19 0.22 -19.60
CA GLY A 35 15.79 -0.61 -20.63
C GLY A 35 16.49 0.18 -21.70
N THR A 36 16.94 -0.54 -22.71
CA THR A 36 17.56 0.02 -23.90
C THR A 36 16.78 -0.34 -25.15
N GLN A 37 16.75 0.59 -26.08
CA GLN A 37 16.13 0.45 -27.37
C GLN A 37 17.16 0.65 -28.48
N ARG A 38 17.09 -0.16 -29.54
CA ARG A 38 17.91 0.02 -30.75
C ARG A 38 17.24 1.03 -31.67
N VAL A 39 17.90 2.17 -31.90
CA VAL A 39 17.44 3.21 -32.82
C VAL A 39 18.44 3.32 -33.97
N PRO A 40 18.00 3.39 -35.24
CA PRO A 40 18.90 3.61 -36.37
C PRO A 40 19.71 4.90 -36.19
N LYS A 41 21.02 4.85 -36.45
CA LYS A 41 21.87 6.05 -36.44
C LYS A 41 21.33 7.08 -37.45
N PRO A 42 21.23 8.37 -37.07
CA PRO A 42 20.89 9.41 -38.05
C PRO A 42 21.92 9.38 -39.18
N GLY A 43 21.44 9.33 -40.41
CA GLY A 43 22.30 9.33 -41.59
C GLY A 43 23.16 10.58 -41.62
N CYS A 44 24.47 10.41 -41.77
CA CYS A 44 25.40 11.52 -41.83
C CYS A 44 25.22 12.28 -43.17
N GLY A 45 24.33 13.27 -43.21
CA GLY A 45 23.94 13.89 -44.48
C GLY A 45 23.53 15.36 -44.43
N GLN A 46 23.01 15.91 -43.32
CA GLN A 46 22.62 17.32 -43.26
C GLN A 46 22.50 17.77 -41.80
N GLY A 47 23.44 18.60 -41.36
CA GLY A 47 23.47 19.14 -39.99
C GLY A 47 24.50 18.43 -39.13
N GLY A 48 25.71 18.98 -39.12
CA GLY A 48 26.87 18.36 -38.48
C GLY A 48 26.79 18.26 -36.96
N ARG A 49 27.65 17.35 -36.47
CA ARG A 49 28.15 17.15 -35.08
C ARG A 49 27.37 16.13 -34.24
N ALA A 50 27.64 14.85 -34.49
CA ALA A 50 28.24 13.95 -33.49
C ALA A 50 28.63 12.60 -34.14
N ASN A 51 29.92 12.28 -34.14
CA ASN A 51 30.52 10.97 -34.45
C ASN A 51 30.01 10.22 -35.68
N CYS A 52 30.24 10.81 -36.85
CA CYS A 52 30.37 9.99 -38.06
C CYS A 52 31.80 9.48 -38.15
N PRO A 53 32.04 8.19 -38.43
CA PRO A 53 33.38 7.68 -38.69
C PRO A 53 33.98 8.50 -39.84
N ASN A 54 35.12 9.16 -39.59
CA ASN A 54 35.87 9.85 -40.63
C ASN A 54 36.14 8.86 -41.77
N SER A 55 35.53 9.09 -42.92
CA SER A 55 36.03 8.52 -44.16
C SER A 55 37.45 9.06 -44.36
N GLY A 56 38.45 8.23 -44.05
CA GLY A 56 39.83 8.37 -44.54
C GLY A 56 40.62 9.60 -44.10
N ALA A 57 40.81 9.83 -42.80
CA ALA A 57 41.79 10.82 -42.33
C ALA A 57 42.77 10.24 -41.30
N ASN A 58 43.42 9.10 -41.62
CA ASN A 58 44.70 8.78 -41.01
C ASN A 58 45.80 9.58 -41.72
N ALA A 59 45.91 10.86 -41.36
CA ALA A 59 47.14 11.61 -41.53
C ALA A 59 48.14 11.14 -40.46
N THR A 60 48.75 9.98 -40.67
CA THR A 60 50.04 9.68 -40.04
C THR A 60 51.06 10.57 -40.72
N ALA A 61 51.54 11.56 -39.98
CA ALA A 61 52.61 12.46 -40.37
C ALA A 61 53.84 11.68 -40.87
N ASN A 62 54.13 11.74 -42.17
CA ASN A 62 55.46 11.94 -42.75
C ASN A 62 55.44 11.74 -44.27
N GLY A 63 56.03 12.69 -45.00
CA GLY A 63 56.54 12.48 -46.36
C GLY A 63 55.62 12.89 -47.51
N THR A 64 55.78 14.15 -47.95
CA THR A 64 55.71 14.61 -49.36
C THR A 64 54.54 14.13 -50.25
N ALA A 65 53.50 14.97 -50.43
CA ALA A 65 52.95 15.34 -51.75
C ALA A 65 51.72 16.27 -51.65
N ALA A 66 51.81 17.38 -52.39
CA ALA A 66 50.80 18.26 -52.97
C ALA A 66 49.37 18.36 -52.37
N ALA A 67 49.02 19.60 -52.02
CA ALA A 67 47.66 20.08 -51.85
C ALA A 67 46.84 19.90 -53.15
N ALA A 68 45.64 19.35 -53.05
CA ALA A 68 44.59 19.53 -54.05
C ALA A 68 43.30 19.95 -53.33
N ALA A 69 43.01 21.25 -53.43
CA ALA A 69 41.75 21.85 -53.03
C ALA A 69 40.62 21.30 -53.92
N ALA A 70 39.51 20.88 -53.32
CA ALA A 70 38.28 20.55 -54.03
C ALA A 70 37.27 21.69 -53.86
N THR A 71 37.35 22.66 -54.76
CA THR A 71 36.24 23.55 -55.11
C THR A 71 35.12 22.76 -55.77
N ALA A 72 33.88 23.03 -55.37
CA ALA A 72 32.67 22.50 -55.98
C ALA A 72 32.59 22.87 -57.47
N ALA A 73 32.40 21.89 -58.35
CA ALA A 73 31.98 22.09 -59.73
C ALA A 73 31.14 20.91 -60.21
N ALA A 74 30.03 21.24 -60.86
CA ALA A 74 29.20 20.33 -61.64
C ALA A 74 30.01 19.75 -62.82
N GLY A 75 29.86 18.43 -63.07
CA GLY A 75 30.38 17.80 -64.28
C GLY A 75 30.77 16.33 -64.09
N ASN A 76 30.17 15.47 -64.91
CA ASN A 76 30.48 14.07 -65.23
C ASN A 76 31.76 13.45 -64.62
N GLY A 77 31.58 12.48 -63.72
CA GLY A 77 32.59 11.52 -63.26
C GLY A 77 31.97 10.13 -63.03
N PRO A 78 32.75 9.02 -63.05
CA PRO A 78 32.29 7.67 -63.41
C PRO A 78 31.36 7.00 -62.39
N PRO A 79 30.53 6.02 -62.80
CA PRO A 79 29.67 5.28 -61.88
C PRO A 79 30.50 4.17 -61.23
N GLY A 80 30.78 4.29 -59.94
CA GLY A 80 31.47 3.18 -59.26
C GLY A 80 32.38 3.65 -58.14
N GLY A 81 31.76 4.06 -57.05
CA GLY A 81 32.44 4.29 -55.79
C GLY A 81 31.44 4.15 -54.66
N ALA A 82 30.61 3.09 -54.71
CA ALA A 82 29.85 2.68 -53.54
C ALA A 82 30.90 2.37 -52.46
N LEU A 83 31.11 3.31 -51.55
CA LEU A 83 31.89 3.09 -50.35
C LEU A 83 31.16 1.93 -49.64
N TYR A 84 31.70 0.73 -49.75
CA TYR A 84 31.18 -0.44 -49.06
C TYR A 84 31.45 -0.19 -47.57
N SER A 85 30.53 0.53 -46.91
CA SER A 85 30.52 0.59 -45.46
C SER A 85 30.18 -0.83 -45.02
N TRP A 86 31.20 -1.60 -44.67
CA TRP A 86 31.06 -2.88 -44.00
C TRP A 86 30.61 -2.65 -42.55
N GLU A 87 29.78 -1.65 -42.25
CA GLU A 87 29.13 -1.57 -40.94
C GLU A 87 28.27 -2.82 -40.77
N THR A 88 28.80 -3.72 -39.93
CA THR A 88 28.15 -4.93 -39.44
C THR A 88 26.78 -4.54 -38.92
N GLY A 89 25.79 -5.44 -38.97
CA GLY A 89 24.39 -5.11 -38.66
C GLY A 89 24.19 -4.34 -37.34
N ASP A 90 25.06 -4.50 -36.34
CA ASP A 90 25.02 -3.79 -35.06
C ASP A 90 25.62 -2.36 -35.09
N ASP A 91 26.53 -2.05 -36.01
CA ASP A 91 27.17 -0.72 -36.10
C ASP A 91 26.22 0.37 -36.61
N ARG A 92 25.04 -0.02 -37.14
CA ARG A 92 24.03 0.89 -37.68
C ARG A 92 23.05 1.43 -36.63
N PHE A 93 23.07 0.87 -35.43
CA PHE A 93 22.11 1.20 -34.37
C PHE A 93 22.83 1.85 -33.19
N LEU A 94 22.13 2.76 -32.52
CA LEU A 94 22.51 3.29 -31.21
C LEU A 94 21.55 2.75 -30.17
N LEU A 95 22.09 2.42 -29.00
CA LEU A 95 21.29 2.07 -27.85
C LEU A 95 20.85 3.36 -27.17
N ARG A 96 19.54 3.55 -27.09
CA ARG A 96 18.88 4.65 -26.38
C ARG A 96 18.24 4.10 -25.12
N ASN A 97 18.55 4.69 -23.97
CA ASN A 97 17.89 4.30 -22.73
C ASN A 97 16.46 4.86 -22.71
N PHE A 98 15.56 4.09 -22.11
CA PHE A 98 14.21 4.54 -21.83
C PHE A 98 13.79 4.08 -20.43
N HIS A 99 12.87 4.82 -19.85
CA HIS A 99 12.17 4.44 -18.64
C HIS A 99 10.67 4.62 -18.84
N THR A 100 9.91 3.70 -18.28
CA THR A 100 8.47 3.65 -18.48
C THR A 100 7.77 3.41 -17.16
N GLY A 101 6.71 4.19 -16.92
CA GLY A 101 5.76 3.99 -15.85
C GLY A 101 4.37 3.71 -16.40
N ILE A 102 3.38 3.75 -15.50
CA ILE A 102 1.97 3.48 -15.84
C ILE A 102 1.41 4.52 -16.81
N TRP A 103 1.84 5.79 -16.66
CA TRP A 103 1.27 6.93 -17.39
C TRP A 103 2.12 7.33 -18.60
N TYR A 104 3.43 7.37 -18.42
CA TYR A 104 4.36 7.92 -19.41
C TYR A 104 5.55 6.99 -19.62
N SER A 105 6.02 6.95 -20.86
CA SER A 105 7.26 6.33 -21.29
C SER A 105 8.17 7.42 -21.83
N CYS A 106 9.36 7.56 -21.27
CA CYS A 106 10.30 8.61 -21.61
C CYS A 106 11.61 8.01 -22.13
N GLU A 107 12.14 8.59 -23.20
CA GLU A 107 13.37 8.17 -23.87
C GLU A 107 14.43 9.27 -23.77
N GLU A 108 15.67 8.89 -23.45
CA GLU A 108 16.80 9.83 -23.32
C GLU A 108 17.31 10.29 -24.70
N GLU A 109 17.45 11.58 -24.94
CA GLU A 109 17.92 12.08 -26.24
C GLU A 109 19.41 11.77 -26.49
N LEU A 110 19.78 11.50 -27.74
CA LEU A 110 21.16 11.26 -28.20
C LEU A 110 21.98 12.57 -28.11
N GLY A 111 22.35 12.96 -26.89
CA GLY A 111 23.00 14.24 -26.61
C GLY A 111 23.02 14.63 -25.13
N GLY A 112 22.30 13.92 -24.27
CA GLY A 112 22.44 14.00 -22.81
C GLY A 112 21.84 15.24 -22.14
N LEU A 113 21.02 16.03 -22.84
CA LEU A 113 20.43 17.27 -22.32
C LEU A 113 18.89 17.27 -22.25
N GLY A 114 18.20 16.19 -22.63
CA GLY A 114 16.74 16.11 -22.62
C GLY A 114 16.17 14.70 -22.67
N GLU A 115 14.90 14.57 -22.26
CA GLU A 115 14.08 13.36 -22.35
C GLU A 115 12.82 13.66 -23.16
N THR A 116 12.43 12.74 -24.05
CA THR A 116 11.16 12.85 -24.80
C THR A 116 10.17 11.87 -24.22
N CYS A 117 9.06 12.37 -23.67
CA CYS A 117 8.03 11.56 -23.04
C CYS A 117 6.79 11.41 -23.93
N ARG A 118 6.30 10.18 -24.04
CA ARG A 118 5.06 9.78 -24.72
C ARG A 118 4.14 9.06 -23.75
N SER A 119 2.83 9.10 -23.98
CA SER A 119 1.85 8.41 -23.12
C SER A 119 1.96 6.90 -23.28
N PHE A 120 1.97 6.15 -22.18
CA PHE A 120 2.05 4.69 -22.24
C PHE A 120 0.77 4.07 -22.85
N ILE A 121 -0.37 4.74 -22.73
CA ILE A 121 -1.66 4.24 -23.27
C ILE A 121 -1.68 4.19 -24.81
N ASP A 122 -0.87 5.03 -25.45
CA ASP A 122 -0.79 5.11 -26.91
C ASP A 122 0.12 4.02 -27.48
N LEU A 123 1.05 3.52 -26.66
CA LEU A 123 1.95 2.43 -26.98
C LEU A 123 1.27 1.06 -26.88
N ALA A 124 0.31 0.93 -25.97
CA ALA A 124 -0.42 -0.32 -25.76
C ALA A 124 -1.23 -0.70 -27.01
N PRO A 125 -1.20 -1.99 -27.45
CA PRO A 125 -1.97 -2.45 -28.59
C PRO A 125 -3.47 -2.23 -28.38
N ALA A 126 -4.20 -1.93 -29.46
CA ALA A 126 -5.60 -1.51 -29.39
C ALA A 126 -6.52 -2.52 -28.68
N SER A 127 -6.22 -3.83 -28.75
CA SER A 127 -6.96 -4.88 -28.06
C SER A 127 -6.82 -4.83 -26.53
N GLU A 128 -5.67 -4.39 -26.03
CA GLU A 128 -5.34 -4.42 -24.59
C GLU A 128 -5.62 -3.09 -23.89
N LYS A 129 -5.99 -2.04 -24.63
CA LYS A 129 -6.31 -0.71 -24.05
C LYS A 129 -7.39 -0.79 -22.97
N GLY A 130 -8.40 -1.64 -23.17
CA GLY A 130 -9.44 -1.86 -22.17
C GLY A 130 -8.90 -2.50 -20.88
N VAL A 131 -8.02 -3.49 -21.02
CA VAL A 131 -7.38 -4.19 -19.89
C VAL A 131 -6.45 -3.25 -19.13
N LEU A 132 -5.71 -2.39 -19.84
CA LEU A 132 -4.87 -1.35 -19.23
C LEU A 132 -5.70 -0.38 -18.38
N TRP A 133 -6.84 0.09 -18.88
CA TRP A 133 -7.74 0.95 -18.11
C TRP A 133 -8.28 0.28 -16.86
N LEU A 134 -8.67 -1.00 -16.95
CA LEU A 134 -9.06 -1.77 -15.77
C LEU A 134 -7.91 -1.84 -14.75
N SER A 135 -6.66 -1.85 -15.22
CA SER A 135 -5.49 -1.95 -14.36
C SER A 135 -5.20 -0.63 -13.66
N VAL A 136 -5.34 0.48 -14.39
CA VAL A 136 -5.24 1.82 -13.80
C VAL A 136 -6.35 2.04 -12.78
N VAL A 137 -7.58 1.67 -13.11
CA VAL A 137 -8.73 1.80 -12.20
C VAL A 137 -8.55 0.94 -10.95
N SER A 138 -8.09 -0.31 -11.10
CA SER A 138 -7.86 -1.18 -9.93
C SER A 138 -6.71 -0.69 -9.06
N GLU A 139 -5.66 -0.12 -9.64
CA GLU A 139 -4.55 0.50 -8.91
C GLU A 139 -5.01 1.76 -8.14
N VAL A 140 -5.85 2.60 -8.76
CA VAL A 140 -6.47 3.75 -8.07
C VAL A 140 -7.38 3.28 -6.94
N LEU A 141 -8.22 2.27 -7.17
CA LEU A 141 -9.06 1.69 -6.12
C LEU A 141 -8.22 1.09 -4.99
N TYR A 142 -7.09 0.46 -5.30
CA TYR A 142 -6.14 -0.06 -4.31
C TYR A 142 -5.63 1.07 -3.40
N ILE A 143 -5.17 2.19 -3.96
CA ILE A 143 -4.69 3.35 -3.19
C ILE A 143 -5.84 3.96 -2.37
N LEU A 144 -7.02 4.12 -2.94
CA LEU A 144 -8.19 4.67 -2.22
C LEU A 144 -8.58 3.81 -1.02
N LEU A 145 -8.62 2.49 -1.19
CA LEU A 145 -8.92 1.55 -0.10
C LEU A 145 -7.83 1.53 0.97
N LEU A 146 -6.55 1.70 0.59
CA LEU A 146 -5.46 1.90 1.54
C LEU A 146 -5.66 3.18 2.36
N VAL A 147 -6.01 4.30 1.74
CA VAL A 147 -6.28 5.58 2.45
C VAL A 147 -7.44 5.42 3.43
N VAL A 148 -8.53 4.76 3.02
CA VAL A 148 -9.68 4.48 3.89
C VAL A 148 -9.27 3.56 5.04
N GLY A 149 -8.54 2.48 4.76
CA GLY A 149 -8.03 1.54 5.77
C GLY A 149 -7.12 2.21 6.80
N PHE A 150 -6.18 3.03 6.34
CA PHE A 150 -5.30 3.84 7.19
C PHE A 150 -6.11 4.80 8.07
N SER A 151 -7.07 5.52 7.48
CA SER A 151 -7.93 6.44 8.21
C SER A 151 -8.73 5.74 9.32
N LEU A 152 -9.30 4.56 9.05
CA LEU A 152 -10.03 3.77 10.05
C LEU A 152 -9.11 3.27 11.17
N MET A 153 -7.89 2.84 10.85
CA MET A 153 -6.89 2.44 11.86
C MET A 153 -6.42 3.63 12.71
N CYS A 154 -6.28 4.81 12.13
CA CYS A 154 -6.01 6.04 12.87
C CYS A 154 -7.17 6.39 13.82
N LEU A 155 -8.42 6.32 13.35
CA LEU A 155 -9.60 6.56 14.19
C LEU A 155 -9.67 5.58 15.37
N GLU A 156 -9.30 4.30 15.17
CA GLU A 156 -9.20 3.32 16.26
C GLU A 156 -8.18 3.75 17.32
N LEU A 157 -7.04 4.33 16.92
CA LEU A 157 -6.04 4.86 17.87
C LEU A 157 -6.56 6.07 18.65
N PHE A 158 -7.30 6.97 18.00
CA PHE A 158 -7.82 8.19 18.61
C PHE A 158 -9.04 7.94 19.52
N GLN A 159 -9.94 7.01 19.17
CA GLN A 159 -11.20 6.74 19.88
C GLN A 159 -11.10 5.68 20.99
N SER A 160 -9.93 5.51 21.60
CA SER A 160 -9.65 4.46 22.59
C SER A 160 -10.53 4.48 23.87
N SER A 161 -11.41 5.46 24.06
CA SER A 161 -12.35 5.55 25.17
C SER A 161 -13.56 4.62 25.03
N ASN A 162 -14.06 4.39 23.81
CA ASN A 162 -15.27 3.61 23.55
C ASN A 162 -14.93 2.27 22.89
N VAL A 163 -14.88 1.25 23.75
CA VAL A 163 -14.42 -0.09 23.40
C VAL A 163 -15.30 -0.78 22.35
N ILE A 164 -16.59 -0.46 22.30
CA ILE A 164 -17.58 -1.05 21.39
C ILE A 164 -17.45 -0.47 19.98
N ASP A 165 -17.27 0.85 19.86
CA ASP A 165 -17.10 1.50 18.56
C ASP A 165 -15.74 1.19 17.95
N GLY A 166 -14.70 1.07 18.79
CA GLY A 166 -13.39 0.59 18.36
C GLY A 166 -13.42 -0.82 17.75
N LEU A 167 -14.28 -1.72 18.25
CA LEU A 167 -14.41 -3.07 17.69
C LEU A 167 -15.04 -3.06 16.29
N LYS A 168 -16.05 -2.22 16.07
CA LYS A 168 -16.70 -2.05 14.77
C LYS A 168 -15.73 -1.46 13.75
N LEU A 169 -15.03 -0.39 14.12
CA LEU A 169 -14.04 0.28 13.26
C LEU A 169 -12.90 -0.65 12.87
N ASN A 170 -12.41 -1.48 13.79
CA ASN A 170 -11.35 -2.46 13.52
C ASN A 170 -11.82 -3.52 12.50
N ALA A 171 -13.08 -3.99 12.60
CA ALA A 171 -13.65 -4.91 11.61
C ALA A 171 -13.72 -4.28 10.21
N PHE A 172 -14.20 -3.04 10.09
CA PHE A 172 -14.21 -2.33 8.81
C PHE A 172 -12.80 -2.11 8.27
N ALA A 173 -11.86 -1.68 9.12
CA ALA A 173 -10.47 -1.49 8.75
C ALA A 173 -9.86 -2.78 8.19
N ALA A 174 -10.11 -3.93 8.82
CA ALA A 174 -9.66 -5.23 8.34
C ALA A 174 -10.24 -5.56 6.97
N VAL A 175 -11.55 -5.36 6.76
CA VAL A 175 -12.20 -5.65 5.46
C VAL A 175 -11.62 -4.78 4.35
N PHE A 176 -11.53 -3.46 4.56
CA PHE A 176 -11.00 -2.55 3.53
C PHE A 176 -9.52 -2.84 3.21
N THR A 177 -8.71 -3.20 4.20
CA THR A 177 -7.30 -3.55 3.98
C THR A 177 -7.08 -4.92 3.34
N VAL A 178 -7.98 -5.90 3.55
CA VAL A 178 -7.99 -7.15 2.79
C VAL A 178 -8.38 -6.89 1.33
N LEU A 179 -9.47 -6.15 1.11
CA LEU A 179 -9.97 -5.83 -0.23
C LEU A 179 -8.92 -5.05 -1.03
N SER A 180 -8.22 -4.10 -0.41
CA SER A 180 -7.12 -3.39 -1.04
C SER A 180 -6.01 -4.35 -1.47
N GLY A 181 -5.59 -5.28 -0.60
CA GLY A 181 -4.57 -6.27 -0.95
C GLY A 181 -4.97 -7.16 -2.14
N LEU A 182 -6.20 -7.65 -2.17
CA LEU A 182 -6.71 -8.47 -3.27
C LEU A 182 -6.73 -7.69 -4.60
N LEU A 183 -7.22 -6.45 -4.58
CA LEU A 183 -7.23 -5.60 -5.77
C LEU A 183 -5.81 -5.22 -6.22
N GLY A 184 -4.91 -4.91 -5.30
CA GLY A 184 -3.51 -4.60 -5.59
C GLY A 184 -2.78 -5.78 -6.26
N MET A 185 -2.99 -7.00 -5.78
CA MET A 185 -2.41 -8.21 -6.42
C MET A 185 -2.87 -8.33 -7.87
N VAL A 186 -4.18 -8.18 -8.12
CA VAL A 186 -4.74 -8.25 -9.47
C VAL A 186 -4.24 -7.09 -10.34
N ALA A 187 -4.19 -5.87 -9.80
CA ALA A 187 -3.72 -4.68 -10.50
C ALA A 187 -2.27 -4.82 -10.95
N HIS A 188 -1.36 -5.19 -10.04
CA HIS A 188 0.06 -5.34 -10.37
C HIS A 188 0.31 -6.47 -11.38
N MET A 189 -0.42 -7.60 -11.24
CA MET A 189 -0.34 -8.68 -12.22
C MET A 189 -0.87 -8.24 -13.57
N MET A 190 -2.04 -7.60 -13.62
CA MET A 190 -2.65 -7.17 -14.87
C MET A 190 -1.80 -6.12 -15.59
N TYR A 191 -1.25 -5.15 -14.86
CA TYR A 191 -0.31 -4.18 -15.42
C TYR A 191 0.93 -4.86 -15.99
N THR A 192 1.55 -5.77 -15.23
CA THR A 192 2.75 -6.50 -15.69
C THR A 192 2.47 -7.31 -16.95
N GLN A 193 1.30 -7.95 -17.03
CA GLN A 193 0.89 -8.71 -18.22
C GLN A 193 0.69 -7.80 -19.43
N VAL A 194 -0.07 -6.72 -19.29
CA VAL A 194 -0.27 -5.74 -20.38
C VAL A 194 1.07 -5.15 -20.81
N PHE A 195 1.97 -4.88 -19.87
CA PHE A 195 3.32 -4.40 -20.18
C PHE A 195 4.12 -5.42 -21.00
N GLN A 196 4.12 -6.70 -20.62
CA GLN A 196 4.79 -7.76 -21.39
C GLN A 196 4.23 -7.91 -22.81
N VAL A 197 2.91 -7.81 -22.95
CA VAL A 197 2.26 -7.81 -24.27
C VAL A 197 2.64 -6.56 -25.07
N THR A 198 2.69 -5.40 -24.44
CA THR A 198 3.09 -4.13 -25.07
C THR A 198 4.55 -4.16 -25.52
N VAL A 199 5.44 -4.79 -24.77
CA VAL A 199 6.85 -4.97 -25.15
C VAL A 199 7.02 -5.94 -26.32
N SER A 200 6.15 -6.95 -26.44
CA SER A 200 6.27 -7.96 -27.50
C SER A 200 5.55 -7.58 -28.81
N LEU A 201 4.41 -6.89 -28.70
CA LEU A 201 3.53 -6.52 -29.81
C LEU A 201 3.41 -5.01 -30.03
N GLY A 202 4.13 -4.20 -29.24
CA GLY A 202 4.16 -2.75 -29.39
C GLY A 202 4.80 -2.29 -30.69
N PRO A 203 4.71 -1.00 -30.99
CA PRO A 203 5.18 -0.46 -32.26
C PRO A 203 6.72 -0.57 -32.37
N GLU A 204 7.23 -0.76 -33.59
CA GLU A 204 8.65 -1.06 -33.83
C GLU A 204 9.59 0.05 -33.32
N ASP A 205 9.12 1.29 -33.28
CA ASP A 205 9.83 2.48 -32.81
C ASP A 205 9.80 2.65 -31.29
N TRP A 206 9.14 1.76 -30.54
CA TRP A 206 9.20 1.73 -29.06
C TRP A 206 9.70 0.39 -28.51
N ARG A 207 9.62 -0.68 -29.31
CA ARG A 207 9.95 -2.04 -28.88
C ARG A 207 11.37 -2.13 -28.27
N PRO A 208 11.50 -2.49 -26.99
CA PRO A 208 12.80 -2.50 -26.32
C PRO A 208 13.64 -3.72 -26.72
N HIS A 209 14.95 -3.53 -26.74
CA HIS A 209 15.92 -4.59 -27.04
C HIS A 209 16.27 -5.40 -25.79
N SER A 210 16.52 -4.71 -24.69
CA SER A 210 16.68 -5.27 -23.35
C SER A 210 15.94 -4.38 -22.36
N TRP A 211 15.32 -4.98 -21.35
CA TRP A 211 14.61 -4.25 -20.31
C TRP A 211 14.62 -5.04 -19.00
N ASP A 212 14.63 -4.31 -17.90
CA ASP A 212 14.58 -4.83 -16.54
C ASP A 212 13.52 -4.07 -15.73
N TYR A 213 13.05 -4.69 -14.65
CA TYR A 213 12.15 -4.05 -13.71
C TYR A 213 12.89 -2.93 -12.95
N GLY A 214 12.29 -1.75 -12.88
CA GLY A 214 12.82 -0.61 -12.16
C GLY A 214 12.50 -0.66 -10.66
N TRP A 215 13.03 0.31 -9.92
CA TRP A 215 12.84 0.39 -8.45
C TRP A 215 11.38 0.54 -8.04
N SER A 216 10.56 1.17 -8.90
CA SER A 216 9.15 1.43 -8.62
C SER A 216 8.31 0.16 -8.65
N PHE A 217 8.68 -0.81 -9.49
CA PHE A 217 8.09 -2.14 -9.48
C PHE A 217 8.34 -2.82 -8.11
N CYS A 218 9.56 -2.75 -7.60
CA CYS A 218 9.88 -3.28 -6.27
C CYS A 218 9.07 -2.59 -5.17
N LEU A 219 8.83 -1.27 -5.27
CA LEU A 219 7.97 -0.55 -4.34
C LEU A 219 6.50 -0.98 -4.42
N ALA A 220 5.96 -1.26 -5.61
CA ALA A 220 4.60 -1.77 -5.76
C ALA A 220 4.42 -3.11 -5.02
N TRP A 221 5.33 -4.07 -5.25
CA TRP A 221 5.33 -5.35 -4.52
C TRP A 221 5.62 -5.22 -3.03
N GLY A 222 6.49 -4.30 -2.66
CA GLY A 222 6.73 -3.91 -1.27
C GLY A 222 5.47 -3.39 -0.61
N SER A 223 4.73 -2.51 -1.30
CA SER A 223 3.45 -1.97 -0.85
C SER A 223 2.41 -3.07 -0.65
N PHE A 224 2.24 -3.96 -1.64
CA PHE A 224 1.34 -5.10 -1.53
C PHE A 224 1.68 -5.96 -0.31
N THR A 225 2.97 -6.26 -0.10
CA THR A 225 3.43 -7.05 1.05
C THR A 225 3.14 -6.35 2.37
N CYS A 226 3.45 -5.05 2.48
CA CYS A 226 3.13 -4.24 3.66
C CYS A 226 1.62 -4.18 3.92
N CYS A 227 0.81 -4.05 2.88
CA CYS A 227 -0.65 -4.08 2.97
C CYS A 227 -1.17 -5.42 3.50
N MET A 228 -0.68 -6.54 2.96
CA MET A 228 -1.06 -7.88 3.43
C MET A 228 -0.62 -8.13 4.87
N ALA A 229 0.60 -7.71 5.23
CA ALA A 229 1.09 -7.79 6.60
C ALA A 229 0.26 -6.93 7.56
N ALA A 230 -0.11 -5.71 7.15
CA ALA A 230 -0.99 -4.83 7.91
C ALA A 230 -2.37 -5.49 8.11
N SER A 231 -2.97 -6.00 7.04
CA SER A 231 -4.25 -6.71 7.05
C SER A 231 -4.26 -7.89 8.03
N VAL A 232 -3.25 -8.78 7.95
CA VAL A 232 -3.10 -9.91 8.89
C VAL A 232 -2.92 -9.42 10.32
N THR A 233 -2.17 -8.34 10.53
CA THR A 233 -1.95 -7.75 11.87
C THR A 233 -3.24 -7.18 12.45
N THR A 234 -4.03 -6.48 11.63
CA THR A 234 -5.33 -5.91 11.98
C THR A 234 -6.33 -7.03 12.32
N LEU A 235 -6.45 -8.05 11.46
CA LEU A 235 -7.35 -9.18 11.67
C LEU A 235 -6.97 -9.98 12.93
N ASN A 236 -5.69 -10.25 13.14
CA ASN A 236 -5.21 -10.89 14.38
C ASN A 236 -5.52 -10.05 15.62
N SER A 237 -5.51 -8.74 15.49
CA SER A 237 -5.83 -7.82 16.59
C SER A 237 -7.32 -7.74 16.86
N TYR A 238 -8.14 -7.75 15.83
CA TYR A 238 -9.58 -7.89 15.91
C TYR A 238 -9.98 -9.19 16.62
N THR A 239 -9.50 -10.35 16.14
CA THR A 239 -9.85 -11.66 16.71
C THR A 239 -9.47 -11.77 18.19
N LYS A 240 -8.26 -11.34 18.57
CA LYS A 240 -7.84 -11.32 19.99
C LYS A 240 -8.74 -10.44 20.85
N THR A 241 -9.16 -9.30 20.32
CA THR A 241 -10.05 -8.34 21.00
C THR A 241 -11.46 -8.93 21.19
N VAL A 242 -12.02 -9.57 20.17
CA VAL A 242 -13.32 -10.27 20.25
C VAL A 242 -13.27 -11.39 21.28
N ILE A 243 -12.24 -12.24 21.25
CA ILE A 243 -12.12 -13.37 22.17
C ILE A 243 -11.99 -12.87 23.62
N GLU A 244 -11.21 -11.81 23.85
CA GLU A 244 -11.08 -11.17 25.16
C GLU A 244 -12.44 -10.66 25.67
N PHE A 245 -13.25 -10.00 24.83
CA PHE A 245 -14.59 -9.57 25.21
C PHE A 245 -15.52 -10.72 25.53
N ARG A 246 -15.52 -11.77 24.70
CA ARG A 246 -16.34 -12.95 24.95
C ARG A 246 -15.92 -13.67 26.23
N HIS A 247 -14.62 -13.75 26.51
CA HIS A 247 -14.11 -14.33 27.74
C HIS A 247 -14.52 -13.52 28.97
N LYS A 248 -14.31 -12.19 28.96
CA LYS A 248 -14.74 -11.32 30.06
C LYS A 248 -16.24 -11.39 30.31
N ARG A 249 -17.06 -11.45 29.25
CA ARG A 249 -18.52 -11.61 29.37
C ARG A 249 -18.88 -12.96 30.00
N LYS A 250 -18.25 -14.06 29.58
CA LYS A 250 -18.47 -15.39 30.18
C LYS A 250 -18.06 -15.46 31.66
N VAL A 251 -16.93 -14.86 32.01
CA VAL A 251 -16.47 -14.78 33.41
C VAL A 251 -17.45 -13.95 34.25
N PHE A 252 -17.96 -12.84 33.72
CA PHE A 252 -18.96 -12.02 34.41
C PHE A 252 -20.30 -12.76 34.58
N GLU A 253 -20.77 -13.48 33.55
CA GLU A 253 -21.96 -14.35 33.63
C GLU A 253 -21.78 -15.50 34.63
N GLN A 254 -20.60 -16.10 34.72
CA GLN A 254 -20.30 -17.15 35.70
C GLN A 254 -20.20 -16.61 37.13
N GLY A 255 -19.56 -15.45 37.33
CA GLY A 255 -19.52 -14.77 38.62
C GLY A 255 -20.92 -14.43 39.13
N TYR A 256 -21.80 -13.92 38.26
CA TYR A 256 -23.21 -13.68 38.59
C TYR A 256 -24.03 -14.96 38.76
N ARG A 257 -23.54 -16.14 38.34
CA ARG A 257 -24.20 -17.43 38.63
C ARG A 257 -23.74 -18.02 39.95
N GLU A 258 -22.50 -17.77 40.38
CA GLU A 258 -22.00 -18.18 41.70
C GLU A 258 -22.51 -17.26 42.82
N GLU A 259 -22.64 -15.94 42.59
CA GLU A 259 -23.18 -14.97 43.56
C GLU A 259 -24.60 -15.28 44.10
N PRO A 260 -25.60 -15.69 43.28
CA PRO A 260 -26.91 -16.11 43.77
C PRO A 260 -26.88 -17.51 44.40
N THR A 261 -25.80 -18.28 44.23
CA THR A 261 -25.63 -19.55 44.93
C THR A 261 -24.96 -19.36 46.30
N PHE A 262 -24.34 -18.20 46.55
CA PHE A 262 -23.76 -17.83 47.86
C PHE A 262 -24.75 -17.10 48.78
N ILE A 263 -25.91 -16.65 48.26
CA ILE A 263 -27.05 -16.32 49.12
C ILE A 263 -27.66 -17.64 49.59
N ASP A 264 -27.04 -18.14 50.66
CA ASP A 264 -27.38 -19.34 51.41
C ASP A 264 -28.91 -19.48 51.59
N PRO A 265 -29.52 -20.61 51.17
CA PRO A 265 -30.91 -20.92 51.47
C PRO A 265 -31.22 -20.84 52.97
N GLU A 266 -30.23 -20.99 53.86
CA GLU A 266 -30.42 -20.79 55.30
C GLU A 266 -30.64 -19.34 55.70
N ALA A 267 -29.99 -18.35 55.06
CA ALA A 267 -30.21 -16.94 55.39
C ALA A 267 -31.66 -16.52 55.12
N ILE A 268 -32.23 -17.01 54.02
CA ILE A 268 -33.64 -16.75 53.65
C ILE A 268 -34.60 -17.48 54.61
N LYS A 269 -34.26 -18.69 55.10
CA LYS A 269 -35.04 -19.38 56.14
C LYS A 269 -34.97 -18.66 57.48
N TYR A 270 -33.79 -18.20 57.89
CA TYR A 270 -33.57 -17.51 59.16
C TYR A 270 -34.36 -16.19 59.25
N PHE A 271 -34.43 -15.43 58.15
CA PHE A 271 -35.24 -14.21 58.09
C PHE A 271 -36.75 -14.50 58.00
N ARG A 272 -37.17 -15.60 57.35
CA ARG A 272 -38.58 -16.01 57.26
C ARG A 272 -39.12 -16.51 58.60
N GLU A 273 -38.38 -17.35 59.32
CA GLU A 273 -38.79 -17.84 60.65
C GLU A 273 -38.86 -16.70 61.69
N ARG A 274 -38.00 -15.69 61.58
CA ARG A 274 -38.01 -14.54 62.49
C ARG A 274 -39.12 -13.52 62.17
N ALA A 275 -39.60 -13.46 60.93
CA ALA A 275 -40.72 -12.61 60.54
C ALA A 275 -42.10 -13.18 60.97
N GLU A 276 -42.18 -14.48 61.25
CA GLU A 276 -43.41 -15.16 61.67
C GLU A 276 -43.55 -15.33 63.19
N ALA A 277 -42.57 -14.87 63.99
CA ALA A 277 -42.67 -14.88 65.45
C ALA A 277 -43.58 -13.75 65.96
N PRO A 278 -44.69 -14.03 66.68
CA PRO A 278 -45.56 -12.98 67.20
C PRO A 278 -44.87 -12.18 68.31
N TYR A 279 -44.92 -10.86 68.15
CA TYR A 279 -44.39 -9.85 69.07
C TYR A 279 -44.91 -10.07 70.50
N ARG A 280 -44.02 -10.46 71.41
CA ARG A 280 -44.28 -10.46 72.86
C ARG A 280 -43.52 -9.31 73.48
N ASP A 281 -44.27 -8.31 73.92
CA ASP A 281 -43.81 -7.13 74.63
C ASP A 281 -43.18 -7.52 75.98
N GLN A 282 -41.92 -7.12 76.21
CA GLN A 282 -41.41 -6.78 77.53
C GLN A 282 -40.01 -6.16 77.47
N GLY A 283 -39.91 -4.91 77.93
CA GLY A 283 -38.74 -4.41 78.65
C GLY A 283 -37.72 -3.64 77.81
N GLY A 284 -37.60 -2.35 78.11
CA GLY A 284 -36.61 -1.45 77.54
C GLY A 284 -35.14 -1.78 77.88
N ALA A 285 -34.26 -0.94 77.34
CA ALA A 285 -32.80 -0.90 77.52
C ALA A 285 -31.90 -1.57 76.46
N GLN A 286 -32.22 -1.49 75.16
CA GLN A 286 -31.25 -1.90 74.12
C GLN A 286 -31.15 -1.02 72.87
N HIS A 287 -31.68 0.20 72.92
CA HIS A 287 -31.64 1.13 71.77
C HIS A 287 -30.37 2.03 71.73
N GLU A 288 -29.56 2.05 72.80
CA GLU A 288 -28.34 2.90 72.85
C GLU A 288 -27.03 2.18 72.50
N ALA A 289 -27.02 0.86 72.37
CA ALA A 289 -25.79 0.10 72.09
C ALA A 289 -25.38 0.09 70.60
N TRP A 290 -26.30 0.34 69.67
CA TRP A 290 -26.03 0.20 68.23
C TRP A 290 -25.41 1.44 67.58
N ARG A 291 -25.51 2.62 68.20
CA ARG A 291 -25.04 3.88 67.59
C ARG A 291 -23.53 4.14 67.75
N LYS A 292 -22.81 3.33 68.54
CA LYS A 292 -21.36 3.52 68.82
C LYS A 292 -20.42 2.55 68.10
N ARG A 293 -20.90 1.76 67.13
CA ARG A 293 -20.07 0.74 66.45
C ARG A 293 -19.93 0.92 64.93
N ILE A 294 -19.81 2.15 64.46
CA ILE A 294 -19.34 2.42 63.09
C ILE A 294 -18.18 3.42 63.15
N PRO A 295 -16.96 2.99 62.78
CA PRO A 295 -15.93 3.90 62.30
C PRO A 295 -15.65 3.68 60.81
N GLY A 296 -15.97 4.68 59.99
CA GLY A 296 -15.24 5.04 58.77
C GLY A 296 -15.67 4.37 57.45
N GLY A 297 -16.28 5.16 56.56
CA GLY A 297 -16.43 4.82 55.14
C GLY A 297 -17.68 5.45 54.51
N GLU A 298 -17.48 6.54 53.77
CA GLU A 298 -18.49 7.47 53.24
C GLU A 298 -19.65 6.87 52.42
N ALA A 299 -20.77 7.58 52.50
CA ALA A 299 -22.02 7.31 51.79
C ALA A 299 -21.88 7.44 50.27
N MET A 300 -22.23 6.39 49.52
CA MET A 300 -22.55 6.52 48.10
C MET A 300 -24.02 6.93 47.95
N ARG A 301 -24.20 8.10 47.34
CA ARG A 301 -25.45 8.83 47.12
C ARG A 301 -26.39 8.01 46.22
N THR A 302 -27.69 8.09 46.48
CA THR A 302 -28.82 7.42 45.79
C THR A 302 -29.05 7.83 44.31
N GLY A 303 -28.01 8.29 43.59
CA GLY A 303 -28.09 8.76 42.19
C GLY A 303 -27.60 7.77 41.13
N ASP A 304 -26.82 6.75 41.47
CA ASP A 304 -26.15 5.89 40.47
C ASP A 304 -26.95 4.64 40.04
N LEU A 305 -28.14 4.42 40.58
CA LEU A 305 -28.99 3.28 40.21
C LEU A 305 -29.91 3.55 39.00
N GLY A 306 -30.02 4.80 38.55
CA GLY A 306 -30.89 5.17 37.41
C GLY A 306 -30.35 4.73 36.04
N TRP A 307 -29.03 4.73 35.85
CA TRP A 307 -28.42 4.43 34.55
C TRP A 307 -28.48 2.95 34.14
N ILE A 308 -28.62 2.04 35.11
CA ILE A 308 -28.58 0.59 34.86
C ILE A 308 -29.93 0.08 34.31
N TRP A 309 -31.03 0.76 34.59
CA TRP A 309 -32.36 0.34 34.12
C TRP A 309 -32.72 0.82 32.70
N GLU A 310 -32.15 1.93 32.24
CA GLU A 310 -32.48 2.50 30.91
C GLU A 310 -31.82 1.75 29.74
N SER A 311 -30.67 1.10 29.97
CA SER A 311 -29.95 0.31 28.95
C SER A 311 -30.54 -1.09 28.70
N ALA A 312 -31.55 -1.52 29.46
CA ALA A 312 -32.20 -2.81 29.25
C ALA A 312 -33.38 -2.76 28.26
N ARG A 313 -33.70 -1.58 27.68
CA ARG A 313 -34.88 -1.39 26.82
C ARG A 313 -34.61 -0.86 25.40
N ARG A 314 -33.36 -0.85 24.92
CA ARG A 314 -33.05 -0.58 23.49
C ARG A 314 -31.93 -1.47 22.98
#